data_AF-A0A1I7NE27-F1
#
_entry.id   AF-A0A1I7NE27-F1
#
_cell.length_a   1.000
_cell.length_b   1.000
_cell.length_c   1.000
_cell.angle_alpha   90.00
_cell.angle_beta   90.00
_cell.angle_gamma   90.00
#
_symmetry.space_group_name_H-M   'P 1'
#
loop_
_entity.id
_entity.type
_entity.pdbx_description
1 polymer ?
#
loop_
_entity_poly.entity_id
_entity_poly.type
_entity_poly.pdbx_seq_one_letter_code
_entity_poly.pdbx_strand_id
1 'polypeptide(L)'
;MKAVNDNSRPNAGRKKPSVELEPDPDAVDRIRASAALSVPKLGHSLAYHPMSIGYVRNKFDGFQPLRNVPLGGIFQAFLSEHREQSKKDLHGLIYGNGLGYRTDVCFETVDALTYDIDNTGKYNAVCDAFKEFGCASVVYTTFNHGRSRQKLQDKEFAALLARRKKFPSVPVSDEEVAEFCASISKYSELKNVTVLHEGKIQDAVENPHFEMQHDPEEKSRSILFLKKPIPLAVVGQDGFRAIYHAVGTTILDTISYDKSCENPSRIHWTPAKPLRSSVGHSVEVFKGELFDWEVIWNEIKTDIEKRRLETIKLSEARRQAREMAGAEGVAAQVAQCLDHIPASIEYKKWFSALAAIHNETDGSDAGRSLAHEWSMRAPELYDESRVDKIWDGLERDQRADRKASMGTLIFLARENCPEFCPGRTGAKYKKSNAAAYAKMVREMGVSP
;
A
#
# COMPACT_ATOMS: atom_id res chain seq x y z
N MET A 1 -4.43 20.80 -43.25
CA MET A 1 -3.54 19.90 -42.48
C MET A 1 -3.42 20.45 -41.07
N LYS A 2 -4.20 19.95 -40.11
CA LYS A 2 -4.11 20.31 -38.68
C LYS A 2 -3.36 19.18 -37.97
N ALA A 3 -2.23 19.50 -37.36
CA ALA A 3 -1.49 18.58 -36.51
C ALA A 3 -2.28 18.38 -35.20
N VAL A 4 -2.69 17.14 -34.93
CA VAL A 4 -3.29 16.75 -33.65
C VAL A 4 -2.14 16.30 -32.75
N ASN A 5 -1.94 17.03 -31.66
CA ASN A 5 -0.98 16.70 -30.61
C ASN A 5 -1.49 15.47 -29.84
N ASP A 6 -0.79 14.34 -29.98
CA ASP A 6 -1.07 13.11 -29.25
C ASP A 6 -0.22 13.08 -27.96
N ASN A 7 -0.85 13.43 -26.84
CA ASN A 7 -0.25 13.47 -25.50
C ASN A 7 -1.01 12.55 -24.54
N SER A 8 -1.17 11.27 -24.90
CA SER A 8 -1.77 10.27 -24.00
C SER A 8 -0.78 9.16 -23.63
N ARG A 9 -0.04 9.35 -22.53
CA ARG A 9 0.66 8.24 -21.83
C ARG A 9 -0.09 7.92 -20.54
N PRO A 10 -0.37 6.64 -20.24
CA PRO A 10 -1.12 6.29 -19.04
C PRO A 10 -0.30 6.49 -17.77
N ASN A 11 -0.92 7.19 -16.83
CA ASN A 11 -0.43 7.48 -15.48
C ASN A 11 -0.41 6.18 -14.65
N ALA A 12 0.74 5.51 -14.60
CA ALA A 12 0.98 4.38 -13.71
C ALA A 12 0.93 4.88 -12.27
N GLY A 13 -0.22 4.69 -11.60
CA GLY A 13 -0.36 5.01 -10.18
C GLY A 13 0.65 4.17 -9.39
N ARG A 14 1.74 4.80 -8.93
CA ARG A 14 2.71 4.13 -8.06
C ARG A 14 2.66 4.67 -6.65
N LYS A 15 2.61 3.70 -5.74
CA LYS A 15 2.73 3.80 -4.29
C LYS A 15 3.98 4.61 -3.94
N LYS A 16 3.96 5.27 -2.77
CA LYS A 16 5.19 5.75 -2.11
C LYS A 16 6.25 4.65 -2.18
N PRO A 17 7.55 4.95 -2.28
CA PRO A 17 8.57 3.97 -1.96
C PRO A 17 8.38 3.59 -0.49
N SER A 18 7.60 2.55 -0.24
CA SER A 18 7.79 1.72 0.93
C SER A 18 9.16 1.11 0.72
N VAL A 19 10.10 1.38 1.63
CA VAL A 19 11.26 0.51 1.79
C VAL A 19 10.65 -0.88 2.00
N GLU A 20 10.66 -1.72 0.97
CA GLU A 20 10.23 -3.10 1.14
C GLU A 20 11.24 -3.71 2.12
N LEU A 21 10.74 -3.96 3.32
CA LEU A 21 11.45 -4.63 4.38
C LEU A 21 11.65 -6.06 3.87
N GLU A 22 12.84 -6.37 3.36
CA GLU A 22 13.23 -7.78 3.32
C GLU A 22 13.52 -8.19 4.76
N PRO A 23 12.77 -9.16 5.31
CA PRO A 23 13.05 -9.66 6.64
C PRO A 23 14.44 -10.29 6.65
N ASP A 24 15.20 -10.04 7.71
CA ASP A 24 16.45 -10.74 7.98
C ASP A 24 16.18 -12.25 7.91
N PRO A 25 16.80 -12.99 6.96
CA PRO A 25 16.59 -14.43 6.83
C PRO A 25 16.85 -15.16 8.15
N ASP A 26 17.84 -14.70 8.92
CA ASP A 26 18.18 -15.28 10.22
C ASP A 26 17.10 -14.98 11.27
N ALA A 27 16.33 -13.89 11.12
CA ALA A 27 15.19 -13.61 11.99
C ALA A 27 14.06 -14.60 11.74
N VAL A 28 13.79 -14.99 10.49
CA VAL A 28 12.75 -15.98 10.16
C VAL A 28 13.07 -17.32 10.83
N ASP A 29 14.32 -17.78 10.77
CA ASP A 29 14.75 -19.03 11.40
C ASP A 29 14.71 -18.96 12.93
N ARG A 30 15.09 -17.82 13.52
CA ARG A 30 14.96 -17.58 14.98
C ARG A 30 13.50 -17.62 15.44
N ILE A 31 12.59 -17.00 14.67
CA ILE A 31 11.16 -17.02 14.94
C ILE A 31 10.60 -18.45 14.87
N ARG A 32 10.95 -19.21 13.82
CA ARG A 32 10.55 -20.62 13.66
C ARG A 32 11.06 -21.46 14.84
N ALA A 33 12.33 -21.28 15.24
CA ALA A 33 12.92 -21.96 16.38
C ALA A 33 12.23 -21.60 17.70
N SER A 34 11.90 -20.32 17.93
CA SER A 34 11.19 -19.89 19.13
C SER A 34 9.76 -20.43 19.19
N ALA A 35 9.04 -20.46 18.05
CA ALA A 35 7.71 -21.05 17.95
C ALA A 35 7.73 -22.57 18.22
N ALA A 36 8.78 -23.26 17.75
CA ALA A 36 8.97 -24.69 17.99
C ALA A 36 9.34 -25.01 19.45
N LEU A 37 10.03 -24.11 20.15
CA LEU A 37 10.45 -24.28 21.56
C LEU A 37 9.33 -24.00 22.57
N SER A 38 8.25 -23.32 22.16
CA SER A 38 7.11 -22.96 23.02
C SER A 38 5.97 -24.00 23.04
N VAL A 39 6.23 -25.29 22.81
CA VAL A 39 5.19 -26.34 22.88
C VAL A 39 5.29 -27.16 24.18
N PRO A 40 4.72 -26.71 25.31
CA PRO A 40 4.50 -27.58 26.45
C PRO A 40 3.30 -28.50 26.18
N LYS A 41 3.47 -29.81 26.42
CA LYS A 41 2.37 -30.78 26.47
C LYS A 41 1.48 -30.49 27.70
N LEU A 42 0.46 -29.66 27.56
CA LEU A 42 -0.54 -29.48 28.62
C LEU A 42 -1.96 -29.64 28.07
N GLY A 43 -2.62 -30.71 28.52
CA GLY A 43 -4.05 -30.90 28.35
C GLY A 43 -4.82 -30.10 29.39
N HIS A 44 -5.25 -28.88 29.06
CA HIS A 44 -6.24 -28.16 29.85
C HIS A 44 -7.21 -27.36 28.98
N SER A 45 -8.46 -27.34 29.43
CA SER A 45 -9.57 -26.54 28.92
C SER A 45 -9.16 -25.06 28.76
N LEU A 46 -9.27 -24.54 27.54
CA LEU A 46 -9.02 -23.13 27.20
C LEU A 46 -10.04 -22.22 27.89
N ALA A 47 -9.70 -21.70 29.06
CA ALA A 47 -10.37 -20.53 29.62
C ALA A 47 -9.94 -19.31 28.79
N TYR A 48 -10.79 -18.88 27.86
CA TYR A 48 -10.54 -17.73 26.99
C TYR A 48 -10.54 -16.43 27.79
N HIS A 49 -9.50 -15.62 27.68
CA HIS A 49 -9.58 -14.21 28.05
C HIS A 49 -10.64 -13.51 27.16
N PRO A 50 -11.50 -12.65 27.73
CA PRO A 50 -12.43 -11.86 26.93
C PRO A 50 -11.64 -10.88 26.05
N MET A 51 -11.62 -11.12 24.74
CA MET A 51 -11.07 -10.21 23.74
C MET A 51 -12.12 -9.14 23.38
N SER A 52 -11.65 -7.97 22.97
CA SER A 52 -12.52 -6.83 22.64
C SER A 52 -12.74 -6.78 21.13
N ILE A 53 -13.96 -6.95 20.64
CA ILE A 53 -14.21 -6.82 19.18
C ILE A 53 -14.72 -5.40 18.88
N GLY A 54 -13.90 -4.66 18.14
CA GLY A 54 -14.11 -3.23 17.93
C GLY A 54 -15.43 -2.90 17.29
N TYR A 55 -15.86 -3.63 16.25
CA TYR A 55 -17.09 -3.34 15.52
C TYR A 55 -17.67 -4.54 14.74
N VAL A 56 -19.00 -4.67 14.76
CA VAL A 56 -19.76 -5.41 13.73
C VAL A 56 -20.60 -4.42 12.94
N ARG A 57 -20.48 -4.46 11.62
CA ARG A 57 -21.40 -3.74 10.74
C ARG A 57 -22.70 -4.54 10.62
N ASN A 58 -23.81 -3.96 11.06
CA ASN A 58 -25.13 -4.40 10.64
C ASN A 58 -25.61 -3.48 9.49
N LYS A 59 -26.21 -4.07 8.45
CA LYS A 59 -26.67 -3.34 7.25
C LYS A 59 -27.68 -2.22 7.57
N PHE A 60 -28.31 -2.28 8.74
CA PHE A 60 -29.39 -1.39 9.14
C PHE A 60 -29.01 -0.25 10.09
N ASP A 61 -27.91 -0.34 10.87
CA ASP A 61 -27.63 0.61 11.98
C ASP A 61 -26.19 1.16 12.06
N GLY A 62 -25.38 1.02 11.00
CA GLY A 62 -23.98 1.45 11.02
C GLY A 62 -23.04 0.46 11.74
N PHE A 63 -21.85 0.91 12.14
CA PHE A 63 -20.90 0.08 12.91
C PHE A 63 -21.25 0.15 14.39
N GLN A 64 -21.73 -0.95 14.97
CA GLN A 64 -21.92 -1.03 16.41
C GLN A 64 -20.74 -1.76 17.05
N PRO A 65 -20.11 -1.19 18.08
CA PRO A 65 -19.01 -1.85 18.77
C PRO A 65 -19.51 -3.07 19.56
N LEU A 66 -18.98 -4.26 19.25
CA LEU A 66 -19.23 -5.46 20.05
C LEU A 66 -18.19 -5.57 21.16
N ARG A 67 -18.34 -4.71 22.18
CA ARG A 67 -17.45 -4.76 23.33
C ARG A 67 -17.64 -6.07 24.10
N ASN A 68 -16.54 -6.72 24.46
CA ASN A 68 -16.47 -7.87 25.37
C ASN A 68 -17.19 -9.15 24.90
N VAL A 69 -17.35 -9.37 23.59
CA VAL A 69 -17.84 -10.68 23.11
C VAL A 69 -16.68 -11.67 23.13
N PRO A 70 -16.75 -12.76 23.93
CA PRO A 70 -15.69 -13.77 23.93
C PRO A 70 -15.49 -14.28 22.51
N LEU A 71 -14.24 -14.33 22.03
CA LEU A 71 -13.98 -14.75 20.66
C LEU A 71 -14.56 -16.13 20.36
N GLY A 72 -14.63 -17.02 21.35
CA GLY A 72 -15.29 -18.33 21.23
C GLY A 72 -16.75 -18.24 20.77
N GLY A 73 -17.50 -17.23 21.21
CA GLY A 73 -18.89 -17.00 20.78
C GLY A 73 -18.98 -16.49 19.34
N ILE A 74 -18.08 -15.59 18.93
CA ILE A 74 -18.02 -15.09 17.54
C ILE A 74 -17.49 -16.16 16.59
N PHE A 75 -16.53 -16.96 17.05
CA PHE A 75 -16.01 -18.11 16.34
C PHE A 75 -17.15 -19.09 16.00
N GLN A 76 -17.92 -19.49 17.02
CA GLN A 76 -19.01 -20.44 16.86
C GLN A 76 -20.20 -19.87 16.07
N ALA A 77 -20.44 -18.56 16.11
CA ALA A 77 -21.59 -17.95 15.42
C ALA A 77 -21.30 -17.53 13.97
N PHE A 78 -20.06 -17.13 13.65
CA PHE A 78 -19.74 -16.46 12.39
C PHE A 78 -18.61 -17.11 11.59
N LEU A 79 -17.66 -17.78 12.24
CA LEU A 79 -16.51 -18.34 11.53
C LEU A 79 -16.67 -19.82 11.19
N SER A 80 -17.62 -20.55 11.80
CA SER A 80 -17.80 -21.99 11.56
C SER A 80 -18.61 -22.35 10.31
N GLU A 81 -19.26 -21.39 9.65
CA GLU A 81 -20.19 -21.69 8.55
C GLU A 81 -20.08 -20.72 7.37
N HIS A 82 -20.05 -21.27 6.16
CA HIS A 82 -20.20 -20.50 4.93
C HIS A 82 -21.65 -20.17 4.65
N ARG A 83 -22.04 -18.92 4.92
CA ARG A 83 -23.38 -18.44 4.57
C ARG A 83 -23.48 -18.17 3.06
N GLU A 84 -24.56 -18.67 2.45
CA GLU A 84 -24.91 -18.31 1.08
C GLU A 84 -25.52 -16.91 1.01
N GLN A 85 -25.02 -16.08 0.10
CA GLN A 85 -25.52 -14.72 -0.05
C GLN A 85 -25.39 -14.18 -1.48
N SER A 86 -26.22 -13.20 -1.83
CA SER A 86 -26.20 -12.56 -3.16
C SER A 86 -25.10 -11.51 -3.30
N LYS A 87 -24.60 -10.95 -2.19
CA LYS A 87 -23.66 -9.83 -2.17
C LYS A 87 -22.65 -9.99 -1.04
N LYS A 88 -21.50 -9.33 -1.18
CA LYS A 88 -20.44 -9.27 -0.16
C LYS A 88 -20.78 -8.22 0.91
N ASP A 89 -21.84 -8.42 1.70
CA ASP A 89 -22.35 -7.38 2.61
C ASP A 89 -22.92 -7.83 3.97
N LEU A 90 -22.70 -9.08 4.42
CA LEU A 90 -23.16 -9.58 5.72
C LEU A 90 -22.47 -8.91 6.91
N HIS A 91 -21.31 -9.44 7.34
CA HIS A 91 -20.68 -9.09 8.59
C HIS A 91 -19.21 -8.81 8.35
N GLY A 92 -18.85 -7.54 8.54
CA GLY A 92 -17.47 -7.11 8.60
C GLY A 92 -17.01 -7.12 10.05
N LEU A 93 -15.86 -7.75 10.30
CA LEU A 93 -15.18 -7.78 11.57
C LEU A 93 -13.92 -6.92 11.49
N ILE A 94 -13.60 -6.25 12.61
CA ILE A 94 -12.31 -5.63 12.84
C ILE A 94 -11.76 -6.21 14.14
N TYR A 95 -10.56 -6.79 14.09
CA TYR A 95 -9.95 -7.52 15.21
C TYR A 95 -9.09 -6.60 16.07
N GLY A 96 -9.73 -5.71 16.81
CA GLY A 96 -9.06 -4.70 17.63
C GLY A 96 -10.03 -3.81 18.38
N ASN A 97 -9.59 -3.15 19.45
CA ASN A 97 -10.38 -2.12 20.11
C ASN A 97 -10.21 -0.76 19.41
N GLY A 98 -11.29 -0.22 18.86
CA GLY A 98 -11.29 1.09 18.21
C GLY A 98 -11.73 2.23 19.12
N LEU A 99 -11.15 3.41 18.92
CA LEU A 99 -11.39 4.64 19.67
C LEU A 99 -12.50 5.52 19.05
N GLY A 100 -13.47 4.92 18.36
CA GLY A 100 -14.65 5.61 17.81
C GLY A 100 -14.61 5.92 16.31
N TYR A 101 -13.45 5.89 15.67
CA TYR A 101 -13.30 6.13 14.22
C TYR A 101 -12.53 5.01 13.54
N ARG A 102 -12.84 4.76 12.25
CA ARG A 102 -12.18 3.74 11.42
C ARG A 102 -11.02 4.35 10.61
N THR A 103 -10.00 4.80 11.32
CA THR A 103 -8.68 5.15 10.76
C THR A 103 -7.63 4.30 11.45
N ASP A 104 -6.48 4.09 10.81
CA ASP A 104 -5.37 3.30 11.37
C ASP A 104 -4.90 3.85 12.73
N VAL A 105 -4.90 5.17 12.90
CA VAL A 105 -4.52 5.86 14.15
C VAL A 105 -5.57 5.79 15.27
N CYS A 106 -6.78 5.31 15.00
CA CYS A 106 -7.88 5.29 15.98
C CYS A 106 -8.12 3.88 16.56
N PHE A 107 -7.07 3.07 16.68
CA PHE A 107 -7.11 1.76 17.33
C PHE A 107 -6.18 1.75 18.54
N GLU A 108 -6.67 1.18 19.64
CA GLU A 108 -5.91 0.99 20.87
C GLU A 108 -5.15 -0.33 20.82
N THR A 109 -5.84 -1.40 20.40
CA THR A 109 -5.30 -2.76 20.36
C THR A 109 -5.63 -3.48 19.06
N VAL A 110 -4.84 -4.52 18.74
CA VAL A 110 -5.14 -5.53 17.72
C VAL A 110 -5.18 -6.90 18.37
N ASP A 111 -6.26 -7.65 18.19
CA ASP A 111 -6.54 -8.93 18.86
C ASP A 111 -6.21 -10.16 17.99
N ALA A 112 -6.12 -9.97 16.67
CA ALA A 112 -5.76 -11.03 15.72
C ALA A 112 -5.03 -10.45 14.51
N LEU A 113 -4.12 -11.23 13.92
CA LEU A 113 -3.50 -10.91 12.63
C LEU A 113 -4.30 -11.59 11.53
N THR A 114 -4.68 -10.84 10.49
CA THR A 114 -5.48 -11.38 9.38
C THR A 114 -4.76 -11.19 8.07
N TYR A 115 -4.64 -12.26 7.28
CA TYR A 115 -4.00 -12.25 5.97
C TYR A 115 -5.03 -12.57 4.90
N ASP A 116 -5.20 -11.67 3.93
CA ASP A 116 -5.95 -11.93 2.70
C ASP A 116 -4.99 -12.53 1.68
N ILE A 117 -5.24 -13.76 1.22
CA ILE A 117 -4.45 -14.43 0.20
C ILE A 117 -5.22 -14.38 -1.12
N ASP A 118 -4.66 -13.64 -2.08
CA ASP A 118 -5.18 -13.51 -3.44
C ASP A 118 -4.23 -14.22 -4.43
N ASN A 119 -4.78 -15.16 -5.21
CA ASN A 119 -4.27 -15.73 -6.46
C ASN A 119 -2.91 -16.47 -6.45
N THR A 120 -2.05 -16.23 -5.47
CA THR A 120 -0.69 -16.77 -5.37
C THR A 120 -0.61 -18.00 -4.48
N GLY A 121 -1.46 -18.09 -3.46
CA GLY A 121 -1.54 -19.23 -2.55
C GLY A 121 -2.75 -20.11 -2.82
N LYS A 122 -2.50 -21.38 -3.12
CA LYS A 122 -3.55 -22.41 -3.12
C LYS A 122 -4.11 -22.57 -1.72
N TYR A 123 -5.43 -22.76 -1.58
CA TYR A 123 -6.08 -22.87 -0.28
C TYR A 123 -5.41 -23.92 0.63
N ASN A 124 -5.12 -25.10 0.06
CA ASN A 124 -4.47 -26.18 0.81
C ASN A 124 -3.05 -25.82 1.26
N ALA A 125 -2.28 -25.10 0.44
CA ALA A 125 -0.93 -24.66 0.82
C ALA A 125 -0.98 -23.66 1.99
N VAL A 126 -1.98 -22.77 2.02
CA VAL A 126 -2.22 -21.88 3.17
C VAL A 126 -2.60 -22.69 4.41
N CYS A 127 -3.49 -23.67 4.27
CA CYS A 127 -3.87 -24.57 5.37
C CYS A 127 -2.66 -25.33 5.93
N ASP A 128 -1.82 -25.89 5.07
CA ASP A 128 -0.62 -26.62 5.46
C ASP A 128 0.37 -25.71 6.21
N ALA A 129 0.59 -24.48 5.71
CA ALA A 129 1.43 -23.49 6.37
C ALA A 129 0.95 -23.14 7.79
N PHE A 130 -0.35 -22.87 7.96
CA PHE A 130 -0.92 -22.58 9.29
C PHE A 130 -0.94 -23.79 10.22
N LYS A 131 -1.14 -24.99 9.67
CA LYS A 131 -1.08 -26.25 10.41
C LYS A 131 0.33 -26.53 10.92
N GLU A 132 1.34 -26.35 10.08
CA GLU A 132 2.76 -26.50 10.44
C GLU A 132 3.18 -25.47 11.49
N PHE A 133 2.69 -24.24 11.38
CA PHE A 133 2.95 -23.19 12.36
C PHE A 133 2.39 -23.51 13.78
N GLY A 134 1.37 -24.37 13.88
CA GLY A 134 0.93 -24.98 15.14
C GLY A 134 0.17 -24.06 16.11
N CYS A 135 -0.09 -22.80 15.73
CA CYS A 135 -0.87 -21.86 16.54
C CYS A 135 -2.37 -21.92 16.20
N ALA A 136 -3.19 -21.55 17.18
CA ALA A 136 -4.64 -21.43 17.01
C ALA A 136 -4.98 -20.44 15.89
N SER A 137 -5.65 -20.94 14.86
CA SER A 137 -5.95 -20.15 13.66
C SER A 137 -7.17 -20.67 12.91
N VAL A 138 -7.69 -19.83 12.01
CA VAL A 138 -8.76 -20.21 11.06
C VAL A 138 -8.30 -19.83 9.66
N VAL A 139 -8.48 -20.73 8.71
CA VAL A 139 -8.32 -20.45 7.28
C VAL A 139 -9.64 -20.73 6.59
N TYR A 140 -10.11 -19.82 5.74
CA TYR A 140 -11.35 -20.03 5.00
C TYR A 140 -11.32 -19.42 3.61
N THR A 141 -12.13 -19.96 2.70
CA THR A 141 -12.29 -19.37 1.38
C THR A 141 -13.15 -18.10 1.46
N THR A 142 -12.91 -17.11 0.60
CA THR A 142 -13.69 -15.86 0.66
C THR A 142 -14.94 -15.93 -0.23
N PHE A 143 -15.81 -14.92 -0.13
CA PHE A 143 -16.93 -14.74 -1.06
C PHE A 143 -16.51 -14.69 -2.54
N ASN A 144 -15.28 -14.25 -2.83
CA ASN A 144 -14.75 -14.18 -4.18
C ASN A 144 -14.01 -15.47 -4.61
N HIS A 145 -14.01 -16.51 -3.79
CA HIS A 145 -13.38 -17.78 -4.13
C HIS A 145 -14.09 -18.45 -5.32
N GLY A 146 -13.29 -18.96 -6.25
CA GLY A 146 -13.74 -19.53 -7.52
C GLY A 146 -14.33 -18.53 -8.50
N ARG A 147 -14.19 -17.23 -8.24
CA ARG A 147 -14.61 -16.20 -9.18
C ARG A 147 -13.80 -16.33 -10.46
N SER A 148 -14.50 -16.43 -11.59
CA SER A 148 -13.91 -16.58 -12.93
C SER A 148 -14.28 -15.42 -13.86
N ARG A 149 -14.99 -14.41 -13.36
CA ARG A 149 -15.39 -13.22 -14.12
C ARG A 149 -15.15 -11.96 -13.32
N GLN A 150 -14.47 -10.98 -13.91
CA GLN A 150 -14.16 -9.73 -13.24
C GLN A 150 -14.33 -8.53 -14.17
N LYS A 151 -14.86 -7.44 -13.62
CA LYS A 151 -14.92 -6.15 -14.31
C LYS A 151 -13.60 -5.41 -14.11
N LEU A 152 -13.03 -4.91 -15.20
CA LEU A 152 -11.96 -3.91 -15.13
C LEU A 152 -12.56 -2.59 -14.66
N GLN A 153 -11.87 -1.91 -13.75
CA GLN A 153 -12.30 -0.58 -13.31
C GLN A 153 -12.00 0.46 -14.41
N ASP A 154 -12.75 1.56 -14.46
CA ASP A 154 -12.62 2.60 -15.49
C ASP A 154 -11.18 3.09 -15.66
N LYS A 155 -10.45 3.26 -14.55
CA LYS A 155 -9.03 3.65 -14.57
C LYS A 155 -8.14 2.60 -15.22
N GLU A 156 -8.39 1.33 -14.95
CA GLU A 156 -7.63 0.20 -15.51
C GLU A 156 -7.95 0.07 -17.00
N PHE A 157 -9.22 0.19 -17.37
CA PHE A 157 -9.65 0.20 -18.77
C PHE A 157 -9.06 1.39 -19.55
N ALA A 158 -9.09 2.60 -18.99
CA ALA A 158 -8.44 3.76 -19.58
C ALA A 158 -6.92 3.55 -19.76
N ALA A 159 -6.26 2.90 -18.80
CA ALA A 159 -4.84 2.56 -18.90
C ALA A 159 -4.56 1.52 -19.99
N LEU A 160 -5.46 0.54 -20.16
CA LEU A 160 -5.41 -0.42 -21.26
C LEU A 160 -5.55 0.28 -22.62
N LEU A 161 -6.57 1.14 -22.78
CA LEU A 161 -6.79 1.88 -24.01
C LEU A 161 -5.62 2.80 -24.37
N ALA A 162 -5.04 3.50 -23.39
CA ALA A 162 -3.90 4.40 -23.60
C ALA A 162 -2.61 3.68 -24.03
N ARG A 163 -2.52 2.34 -23.90
CA ARG A 163 -1.39 1.57 -24.45
C ARG A 163 -1.56 1.23 -25.93
N ARG A 164 -2.78 1.36 -26.46
CA ARG A 164 -3.07 0.99 -27.84
C ARG A 164 -2.58 2.09 -28.75
N LYS A 165 -1.75 1.71 -29.73
CA LYS A 165 -1.38 2.57 -30.86
C LYS A 165 -2.50 2.62 -31.94
N LYS A 166 -3.49 1.73 -31.83
CA LYS A 166 -4.58 1.57 -32.79
C LYS A 166 -5.78 2.46 -32.41
N PHE A 167 -6.56 2.85 -33.41
CA PHE A 167 -7.76 3.67 -33.21
C PHE A 167 -8.76 3.01 -32.25
N PRO A 168 -9.53 3.82 -31.47
CA PRO A 168 -10.54 3.33 -30.53
C PRO A 168 -11.63 2.43 -31.15
N SER A 169 -11.76 2.42 -32.48
CA SER A 169 -12.76 1.65 -33.22
C SER A 169 -12.45 0.17 -33.36
N VAL A 170 -11.22 -0.28 -33.06
CA VAL A 170 -10.86 -1.70 -33.10
C VAL A 170 -11.22 -2.36 -31.76
N PRO A 171 -12.00 -3.46 -31.72
CA PRO A 171 -12.26 -4.19 -30.49
C PRO A 171 -10.96 -4.60 -29.78
N VAL A 172 -10.99 -4.69 -28.45
CA VAL A 172 -9.83 -5.19 -27.68
C VAL A 172 -9.77 -6.70 -27.80
N SER A 173 -8.63 -7.26 -28.19
CA SER A 173 -8.46 -8.72 -28.27
C SER A 173 -8.16 -9.36 -26.92
N ASP A 174 -8.38 -10.67 -26.81
CA ASP A 174 -8.06 -11.46 -25.61
C ASP A 174 -6.57 -11.36 -25.26
N GLU A 175 -5.70 -11.38 -26.28
CA GLU A 175 -4.25 -11.24 -26.11
C GLU A 175 -3.88 -9.85 -25.56
N GLU A 176 -4.48 -8.77 -26.07
CA GLU A 176 -4.23 -7.41 -25.57
C GLU A 176 -4.61 -7.28 -24.09
N VAL A 177 -5.70 -7.92 -23.66
CA VAL A 177 -6.14 -7.92 -22.25
C VAL A 177 -5.25 -8.81 -21.39
N ALA A 178 -4.88 -9.99 -21.86
CA ALA A 178 -3.98 -10.89 -21.15
C ALA A 178 -2.61 -10.23 -20.90
N GLU A 179 -2.01 -9.60 -21.92
CA GLU A 179 -0.76 -8.83 -21.78
C GLU A 179 -0.90 -7.66 -20.79
N PHE A 180 -2.03 -6.95 -20.83
CA PHE A 180 -2.31 -5.89 -19.89
C PHE A 180 -2.43 -6.41 -18.45
N CYS A 181 -3.19 -7.48 -18.23
CA CYS A 181 -3.33 -8.13 -16.93
C CYS A 181 -1.98 -8.60 -16.39
N ALA A 182 -1.15 -9.26 -17.22
CA ALA A 182 0.19 -9.70 -16.87
C ALA A 182 1.09 -8.53 -16.40
N SER A 183 0.90 -7.34 -16.96
CA SER A 183 1.70 -6.15 -16.62
C SER A 183 1.27 -5.43 -15.32
N ILE A 184 0.14 -5.81 -14.73
CA ILE A 184 -0.39 -5.18 -13.52
C ILE A 184 -0.38 -6.20 -12.39
N SER A 185 0.36 -5.89 -11.33
CA SER A 185 0.50 -6.78 -10.15
C SER A 185 -0.81 -7.30 -9.56
N LYS A 186 -1.94 -6.58 -9.72
CA LYS A 186 -3.26 -7.03 -9.28
C LYS A 186 -3.82 -8.21 -10.10
N TYR A 187 -3.46 -8.30 -11.37
CA TYR A 187 -4.00 -9.24 -12.35
C TYR A 187 -2.95 -10.18 -12.94
N SER A 188 -1.69 -10.09 -12.50
CA SER A 188 -0.56 -10.81 -13.09
C SER A 188 -0.71 -12.32 -13.03
N GLU A 189 -1.48 -12.82 -12.07
CA GLU A 189 -1.70 -14.25 -11.84
C GLU A 189 -2.93 -14.81 -12.57
N LEU A 190 -3.71 -13.98 -13.27
CA LEU A 190 -4.87 -14.45 -14.01
C LEU A 190 -4.42 -15.27 -15.22
N LYS A 191 -5.09 -16.40 -15.43
CA LYS A 191 -4.83 -17.34 -16.53
C LYS A 191 -6.06 -17.47 -17.42
N ASN A 192 -5.85 -17.83 -18.69
CA ASN A 192 -6.89 -18.00 -19.70
C ASN A 192 -7.85 -16.79 -19.75
N VAL A 193 -7.25 -15.59 -19.75
CA VAL A 193 -8.01 -14.33 -19.75
C VAL A 193 -8.67 -14.16 -21.12
N THR A 194 -9.99 -14.07 -21.14
CA THR A 194 -10.79 -13.79 -22.34
C THR A 194 -11.73 -12.61 -22.11
N VAL A 195 -12.04 -11.88 -23.16
CA VAL A 195 -12.93 -10.72 -23.11
C VAL A 195 -14.37 -11.17 -23.25
N LEU A 196 -15.19 -10.84 -22.26
CA LEU A 196 -16.63 -10.98 -22.36
C LEU A 196 -17.19 -9.67 -22.92
N HIS A 197 -17.37 -9.60 -24.23
CA HIS A 197 -18.05 -8.46 -24.87
C HIS A 197 -19.56 -8.55 -24.62
N GLU A 198 -20.02 -7.93 -23.53
CA GLU A 198 -21.45 -7.72 -23.26
C GLU A 198 -21.83 -6.26 -23.52
N GLY A 199 -21.75 -5.81 -24.78
CA GLY A 199 -22.21 -4.47 -25.17
C GLY A 199 -21.90 -4.12 -26.62
N LYS A 200 -22.75 -3.28 -27.24
CA LYS A 200 -22.38 -2.65 -28.52
C LYS A 200 -21.21 -1.70 -28.24
N ILE A 201 -20.24 -1.62 -29.14
CA ILE A 201 -19.08 -0.69 -29.05
C ILE A 201 -19.53 0.77 -28.80
N GLN A 202 -20.75 1.12 -29.25
CA GLN A 202 -21.36 2.43 -29.00
C GLN A 202 -21.75 2.67 -27.54
N ASP A 203 -22.18 1.64 -26.80
CA ASP A 203 -22.54 1.75 -25.37
C ASP A 203 -21.30 1.85 -24.46
N ALA A 204 -20.14 1.36 -24.96
CA ALA A 204 -18.85 1.45 -24.27
C ALA A 204 -18.32 2.89 -24.15
N VAL A 205 -18.88 3.85 -24.90
CA VAL A 205 -18.50 5.26 -24.79
C VAL A 205 -19.16 5.93 -23.58
N GLU A 206 -20.36 5.50 -23.20
CA GLU A 206 -21.12 6.11 -22.09
C GLU A 206 -20.87 5.42 -20.74
N ASN A 207 -20.62 4.10 -20.73
CA ASN A 207 -20.18 3.35 -19.55
C ASN A 207 -19.46 2.05 -19.98
N PRO A 208 -18.13 2.08 -20.20
CA PRO A 208 -17.39 0.88 -20.60
C PRO A 208 -17.32 -0.11 -19.43
N HIS A 209 -18.32 -0.97 -19.31
CA HIS A 209 -18.24 -2.14 -18.46
C HIS A 209 -17.46 -3.23 -19.19
N PHE A 210 -16.14 -3.18 -19.07
CA PHE A 210 -15.28 -4.22 -19.62
C PHE A 210 -15.21 -5.40 -18.63
N GLU A 211 -15.79 -6.53 -19.01
CA GLU A 211 -15.75 -7.76 -18.23
C GLU A 211 -14.79 -8.76 -18.89
N MET A 212 -13.94 -9.38 -18.07
CA MET A 212 -13.04 -10.44 -18.48
C MET A 212 -13.42 -11.74 -17.77
N GLN A 213 -13.31 -12.85 -18.49
CA GLN A 213 -13.35 -14.19 -17.95
C GLN A 213 -11.92 -14.71 -17.79
N HIS A 214 -11.68 -15.52 -16.76
CA HIS A 214 -10.38 -16.11 -16.44
C HIS A 214 -10.58 -17.42 -15.67
N ASP A 215 -9.49 -18.15 -15.44
CA ASP A 215 -9.51 -19.32 -14.55
C ASP A 215 -10.03 -18.94 -13.15
N PRO A 216 -10.81 -19.81 -12.49
CA PRO A 216 -11.32 -19.55 -11.14
C PRO A 216 -10.19 -19.18 -10.16
N GLU A 217 -10.34 -18.03 -9.49
CA GLU A 217 -9.38 -17.56 -8.50
C GLU A 217 -9.55 -18.28 -7.16
N GLU A 218 -8.45 -18.74 -6.57
CA GLU A 218 -8.47 -19.21 -5.19
C GLU A 218 -8.18 -18.03 -4.26
N LYS A 219 -9.24 -17.57 -3.58
CA LYS A 219 -9.14 -16.51 -2.59
C LYS A 219 -9.45 -17.05 -1.21
N SER A 220 -8.53 -16.87 -0.29
CA SER A 220 -8.67 -17.31 1.09
C SER A 220 -8.28 -16.21 2.06
N ARG A 221 -8.70 -16.38 3.31
CA ARG A 221 -8.34 -15.52 4.42
C ARG A 221 -7.91 -16.40 5.58
N SER A 222 -6.83 -16.02 6.23
CA SER A 222 -6.40 -16.64 7.47
C SER A 222 -6.46 -15.65 8.62
N ILE A 223 -6.79 -16.14 9.80
CA ILE A 223 -6.83 -15.39 11.05
C ILE A 223 -5.95 -16.12 12.06
N LEU A 224 -4.94 -15.43 12.57
CA LEU A 224 -4.07 -15.89 13.64
C LEU A 224 -4.48 -15.21 14.95
N PHE A 225 -4.89 -15.99 15.95
CA PHE A 225 -5.34 -15.44 17.23
C PHE A 225 -4.15 -15.15 18.15
N LEU A 226 -4.18 -13.97 18.78
CA LEU A 226 -3.11 -13.53 19.66
C LEU A 226 -3.37 -13.94 21.11
N LYS A 227 -2.30 -14.30 21.81
CA LYS A 227 -2.32 -14.63 23.24
C LYS A 227 -2.63 -13.40 24.09
N LYS A 228 -2.13 -12.24 23.66
CA LYS A 228 -2.41 -10.92 24.20
C LYS A 228 -2.66 -9.96 23.06
N PRO A 229 -3.56 -8.96 23.21
CA PRO A 229 -3.71 -7.92 22.21
C PRO A 229 -2.40 -7.14 22.03
N ILE A 230 -2.11 -6.66 20.81
CA ILE A 230 -0.99 -5.76 20.52
C ILE A 230 -1.42 -4.32 20.86
N PRO A 231 -0.84 -3.66 21.88
CA PRO A 231 -1.17 -2.29 22.20
C PRO A 231 -0.46 -1.33 21.25
N LEU A 232 -1.21 -0.68 20.35
CA LEU A 232 -0.66 0.21 19.32
C LEU A 232 0.00 1.47 19.91
N ALA A 233 -0.38 1.86 21.13
CA ALA A 233 0.29 2.94 21.87
C ALA A 233 1.73 2.59 22.27
N VAL A 234 2.04 1.30 22.43
CA VAL A 234 3.37 0.82 22.84
C VAL A 234 4.24 0.54 21.61
N VAL A 235 3.73 -0.21 20.64
CA VAL A 235 4.52 -0.62 19.46
C VAL A 235 4.53 0.44 18.37
N GLY A 236 3.54 1.33 18.34
CA GLY A 236 3.33 2.26 17.23
C GLY A 236 2.87 1.55 15.93
N GLN A 237 2.49 2.34 14.92
CA GLN A 237 2.04 1.80 13.63
C GLN A 237 3.16 1.06 12.90
N ASP A 238 4.37 1.61 12.90
CA ASP A 238 5.51 0.98 12.24
C ASP A 238 5.92 -0.32 12.93
N GLY A 239 5.85 -0.38 14.27
CA GLY A 239 6.09 -1.60 15.02
C GLY A 239 5.03 -2.68 14.74
N PHE A 240 3.75 -2.30 14.70
CA PHE A 240 2.69 -3.22 14.29
C PHE A 240 2.90 -3.78 12.89
N ARG A 241 3.20 -2.94 11.89
CA ARG A 241 3.48 -3.39 10.51
C ARG A 241 4.68 -4.34 10.46
N ALA A 242 5.72 -4.05 11.21
CA ALA A 242 6.90 -4.90 11.28
C ALA A 242 6.58 -6.27 11.90
N ILE A 243 5.79 -6.32 12.99
CA ILE A 243 5.28 -7.58 13.57
C ILE A 243 4.44 -8.33 12.54
N TYR A 244 3.47 -7.65 11.92
CA TYR A 244 2.55 -8.23 10.94
C TYR A 244 3.31 -8.89 9.77
N HIS A 245 4.34 -8.21 9.25
CA HIS A 245 5.16 -8.72 8.16
C HIS A 245 6.10 -9.85 8.59
N ALA A 246 6.77 -9.74 9.74
CA ALA A 246 7.65 -10.79 10.26
C ALA A 246 6.87 -12.10 10.46
N VAL A 247 5.68 -12.04 11.06
CA VAL A 247 4.80 -13.19 11.24
C VAL A 247 4.30 -13.72 9.90
N GLY A 248 3.86 -12.81 9.01
CA GLY A 248 3.37 -13.18 7.68
C GLY A 248 4.42 -13.93 6.88
N THR A 249 5.65 -13.43 6.80
CA THR A 249 6.75 -14.11 6.12
C THR A 249 7.09 -15.45 6.78
N THR A 250 7.07 -15.52 8.11
CA THR A 250 7.38 -16.78 8.83
C THR A 250 6.41 -17.89 8.45
N ILE A 251 5.11 -17.59 8.46
CA ILE A 251 4.05 -18.57 8.21
C ILE A 251 3.91 -18.86 6.72
N LEU A 252 3.79 -17.80 5.91
CA LEU A 252 3.38 -17.91 4.52
C LEU A 252 4.57 -18.07 3.57
N ASP A 253 5.79 -17.71 3.99
CA ASP A 253 7.06 -17.87 3.27
C ASP A 253 6.98 -17.37 1.80
N THR A 254 6.61 -18.26 0.88
CA THR A 254 6.48 -18.01 -0.56
C THR A 254 5.07 -17.59 -1.00
N ILE A 255 4.07 -17.65 -0.12
CA ILE A 255 2.69 -17.26 -0.39
C ILE A 255 2.53 -15.76 -0.14
N SER A 256 2.22 -15.02 -1.22
CA SER A 256 1.96 -13.59 -1.12
C SER A 256 0.59 -13.32 -0.49
N TYR A 257 0.50 -12.20 0.24
CA TYR A 257 -0.72 -11.74 0.89
C TYR A 257 -0.93 -10.23 0.67
N ASP A 258 -2.18 -9.78 0.77
CA ASP A 258 -2.51 -8.37 0.61
C ASP A 258 -1.96 -7.55 1.78
N LYS A 259 -0.87 -6.80 1.50
CA LYS A 259 -0.21 -5.92 2.46
C LYS A 259 -1.15 -4.87 3.05
N SER A 260 -2.26 -4.52 2.40
CA SER A 260 -3.21 -3.56 2.97
C SER A 260 -4.00 -4.10 4.16
N CYS A 261 -3.83 -5.38 4.53
CA CYS A 261 -4.24 -5.93 5.82
C CYS A 261 -3.34 -5.54 7.00
N GLU A 262 -2.19 -4.89 6.76
CA GLU A 262 -1.36 -4.27 7.80
C GLU A 262 -2.01 -3.03 8.45
N ASN A 263 -3.23 -2.67 8.03
CA ASN A 263 -3.99 -1.58 8.60
C ASN A 263 -4.96 -2.14 9.67
N PRO A 264 -4.79 -1.78 10.97
CA PRO A 264 -5.65 -2.25 12.07
C PRO A 264 -7.14 -1.97 11.86
N SER A 265 -7.46 -0.94 11.07
CA SER A 265 -8.83 -0.52 10.80
C SER A 265 -9.50 -1.28 9.66
N ARG A 266 -8.80 -2.24 9.02
CA ARG A 266 -9.33 -3.00 7.90
C ARG A 266 -10.48 -3.90 8.34
N ILE A 267 -11.51 -3.90 7.51
CA ILE A 267 -12.67 -4.77 7.68
C ILE A 267 -12.41 -6.10 6.98
N HIS A 268 -12.58 -7.16 7.73
CA HIS A 268 -12.49 -8.53 7.26
C HIS A 268 -13.89 -9.15 7.25
N TRP A 269 -14.30 -9.64 6.09
CA TRP A 269 -15.61 -10.26 5.92
C TRP A 269 -15.61 -11.69 6.44
N THR A 270 -16.65 -12.09 7.15
CA THR A 270 -16.82 -13.48 7.61
C THR A 270 -16.90 -14.47 6.43
N PRO A 271 -16.66 -15.78 6.67
CA PRO A 271 -16.85 -16.82 5.66
C PRO A 271 -18.23 -16.72 5.01
N ALA A 272 -18.24 -16.67 3.68
CA ALA A 272 -19.47 -16.60 2.91
C ALA A 272 -19.23 -17.07 1.47
N LYS A 273 -20.29 -17.45 0.79
CA LYS A 273 -20.26 -17.86 -0.62
C LYS A 273 -21.39 -17.23 -1.44
N PRO A 274 -21.18 -17.01 -2.75
CA PRO A 274 -22.26 -16.60 -3.63
C PRO A 274 -23.42 -17.60 -3.62
N LEU A 275 -24.66 -17.10 -3.69
CA LEU A 275 -25.84 -17.94 -3.87
C LEU A 275 -25.65 -18.83 -5.11
N ARG A 276 -25.95 -20.13 -4.94
CA ARG A 276 -25.84 -21.12 -6.03
C ARG A 276 -24.42 -21.28 -6.59
N SER A 277 -23.39 -20.88 -5.86
CA SER A 277 -22.01 -21.20 -6.22
C SER A 277 -21.85 -22.73 -6.26
N SER A 278 -21.39 -23.25 -7.41
CA SER A 278 -21.00 -24.65 -7.56
C SER A 278 -19.58 -24.91 -7.04
N VAL A 279 -18.84 -23.84 -6.72
CA VAL A 279 -17.47 -23.93 -6.20
C VAL A 279 -17.51 -24.38 -4.74
N GLY A 280 -16.61 -25.28 -4.36
CA GLY A 280 -16.42 -25.67 -2.98
C GLY A 280 -16.03 -24.48 -2.11
N HIS A 281 -16.59 -24.41 -0.91
CA HIS A 281 -16.19 -23.42 0.10
C HIS A 281 -15.82 -24.15 1.38
N SER A 282 -14.72 -23.71 2.00
CA SER A 282 -14.07 -24.44 3.07
C SER A 282 -13.70 -23.49 4.19
N VAL A 283 -13.91 -23.96 5.41
CA VAL A 283 -13.32 -23.40 6.62
C VAL A 283 -12.55 -24.50 7.32
N GLU A 284 -11.28 -24.24 7.58
CA GLU A 284 -10.41 -25.07 8.40
C GLU A 284 -10.08 -24.37 9.71
N VAL A 285 -10.17 -25.12 10.80
CA VAL A 285 -9.88 -24.64 12.15
C VAL A 285 -8.68 -25.40 12.68
N PHE A 286 -7.59 -24.69 12.92
CA PHE A 286 -6.39 -25.25 13.51
C PHE A 286 -6.41 -24.98 15.01
N LYS A 287 -6.38 -26.05 15.80
CA LYS A 287 -6.21 -25.98 17.25
C LYS A 287 -4.73 -25.80 17.56
N GLY A 288 -4.42 -25.02 18.60
CA GLY A 288 -3.06 -24.76 19.04
C GLY A 288 -3.04 -23.79 20.20
N GLU A 289 -1.85 -23.36 20.61
CA GLU A 289 -1.72 -22.24 21.53
C GLU A 289 -2.01 -20.92 20.80
N LEU A 290 -2.43 -19.91 21.56
CA LEU A 290 -2.55 -18.55 21.02
C LEU A 290 -1.16 -17.98 20.75
N PHE A 291 -1.02 -17.22 19.68
CA PHE A 291 0.28 -16.72 19.24
C PHE A 291 0.82 -15.60 20.16
N ASP A 292 2.07 -15.75 20.62
CA ASP A 292 2.75 -14.78 21.48
C ASP A 292 3.59 -13.80 20.65
N TRP A 293 2.98 -12.70 20.23
CA TRP A 293 3.63 -11.70 19.37
C TRP A 293 4.80 -10.96 20.06
N GLU A 294 4.85 -10.96 21.39
CA GLU A 294 5.90 -10.26 22.16
C GLU A 294 7.28 -10.85 21.85
N VAL A 295 7.36 -12.14 21.53
CA VAL A 295 8.60 -12.82 21.10
C VAL A 295 9.17 -12.12 19.87
N ILE A 296 8.37 -11.96 18.81
CA ILE A 296 8.76 -11.29 17.57
C ILE A 296 9.16 -9.84 17.84
N TRP A 297 8.34 -9.13 18.62
CA TRP A 297 8.57 -7.73 18.93
C TRP A 297 9.91 -7.50 19.63
N ASN A 298 10.26 -8.36 20.58
CA ASN A 298 11.52 -8.26 21.30
C ASN A 298 12.74 -8.44 20.39
N GLU A 299 12.63 -9.24 19.33
CA GLU A 299 13.70 -9.41 18.36
C GLU A 299 13.85 -8.19 17.44
N ILE A 300 12.73 -7.62 16.95
CA ILE A 300 12.77 -6.59 15.91
C ILE A 300 12.78 -5.15 16.43
N LYS A 301 12.38 -4.89 17.68
CA LYS A 301 12.20 -3.52 18.21
C LYS A 301 13.47 -2.67 18.14
N THR A 302 14.63 -3.26 18.44
CA THR A 302 15.92 -2.56 18.44
C THR A 302 16.29 -2.07 17.03
N ASP A 303 16.02 -2.88 16.01
CA ASP A 303 16.28 -2.53 14.61
C ASP A 303 15.35 -1.42 14.12
N ILE A 304 14.08 -1.45 14.53
CA ILE A 304 13.10 -0.41 14.21
C ILE A 304 13.52 0.91 14.86
N GLU A 305 13.90 0.89 16.14
CA GLU A 305 14.38 2.08 16.86
C GLU A 305 15.64 2.64 16.20
N LYS A 306 16.60 1.78 15.84
CA LYS A 306 17.81 2.17 15.12
C LYS A 306 17.49 2.87 13.79
N ARG A 307 16.62 2.27 12.96
CA ARG A 307 16.21 2.86 11.68
C ARG A 307 15.45 4.18 11.86
N ARG A 308 14.65 4.29 12.91
CA ARG A 308 13.95 5.54 13.26
C ARG A 308 14.96 6.64 13.63
N LEU A 309 15.96 6.32 14.45
CA LEU A 309 17.04 7.25 14.80
C LEU A 309 17.87 7.64 13.58
N GLU A 310 18.19 6.70 12.69
CA GLU A 310 18.88 6.98 11.42
C GLU A 310 18.05 7.90 10.53
N THR A 311 16.74 7.69 10.45
CA THR A 311 15.82 8.55 9.69
C THR A 311 15.77 9.97 10.27
N ILE A 312 15.74 10.11 11.59
CA ILE A 312 15.79 11.41 12.28
C ILE A 312 17.13 12.09 11.99
N LYS A 313 18.26 11.41 12.19
CA LYS A 313 19.60 11.95 11.90
C LYS A 313 19.74 12.38 10.45
N LEU A 314 19.26 11.58 9.50
CA LEU A 314 19.27 11.92 8.09
C LEU A 314 18.39 13.15 7.79
N SER A 315 17.22 13.24 8.43
CA SER A 315 16.34 14.40 8.30
C SER A 315 16.99 15.68 8.87
N GLU A 316 17.66 15.58 10.02
CA GLU A 316 18.38 16.69 10.64
C GLU A 316 19.60 17.12 9.81
N ALA A 317 20.38 16.17 9.31
CA ALA A 317 21.51 16.45 8.43
C ALA A 317 21.05 17.14 7.12
N ARG A 318 19.91 16.71 6.55
CA ARG A 318 19.30 17.39 5.40
C ARG A 318 18.86 18.81 5.75
N ARG A 319 18.28 19.02 6.94
CA ARG A 319 17.91 20.36 7.41
C ARG A 319 19.14 21.26 7.56
N GLN A 320 20.21 20.78 8.21
CA GLN A 320 21.46 21.52 8.35
C GLN A 320 22.11 21.83 7.00
N ALA A 321 22.13 20.87 6.06
CA ALA A 321 22.65 21.10 4.72
C ALA A 321 21.85 22.17 3.96
N ARG A 322 20.52 22.23 4.16
CA ARG A 322 19.68 23.31 3.62
C ARG A 322 20.00 24.65 4.25
N GLU A 323 20.14 24.71 5.58
CA GLU A 323 20.53 25.92 6.30
C GLU A 323 21.90 26.44 5.81
N MET A 324 22.86 25.54 5.60
CA MET A 324 24.20 25.89 5.09
C MET A 324 24.19 26.32 3.61
N ALA A 325 23.32 25.73 2.78
CA ALA A 325 23.19 26.11 1.38
C ALA A 325 22.55 27.50 1.23
N GLY A 326 21.80 27.95 2.24
CA GLY A 326 21.04 29.19 2.19
C GLY A 326 19.88 29.14 1.18
N ALA A 327 19.10 30.20 1.14
CA ALA A 327 17.94 30.30 0.24
C ALA A 327 18.35 30.18 -1.25
N GLU A 328 19.46 30.81 -1.64
CA GLU A 328 19.96 30.77 -3.02
C GLU A 328 20.38 29.36 -3.45
N GLY A 329 21.07 28.61 -2.59
CA GLY A 329 21.49 27.25 -2.90
C GLY A 329 20.31 26.29 -3.07
N VAL A 330 19.25 26.46 -2.27
CA VAL A 330 18.03 25.66 -2.42
C VAL A 330 17.26 26.05 -3.69
N ALA A 331 17.11 27.35 -3.96
CA ALA A 331 16.49 27.85 -5.19
C ALA A 331 17.20 27.32 -6.45
N ALA A 332 18.54 27.27 -6.45
CA ALA A 332 19.32 26.72 -7.56
C ALA A 332 19.07 25.21 -7.77
N GLN A 333 18.94 24.43 -6.69
CA GLN A 333 18.60 23.00 -6.79
C GLN A 333 17.18 22.79 -7.32
N VAL A 334 16.22 23.60 -6.86
CA VAL A 334 14.85 23.59 -7.37
C VAL A 334 14.85 23.88 -8.87
N ALA A 335 15.49 24.98 -9.30
CA ALA A 335 15.59 25.37 -10.70
C ALA A 335 16.20 24.24 -11.57
N GLN A 336 17.27 23.60 -11.09
CA GLN A 336 17.88 22.45 -11.75
C GLN A 336 16.89 21.30 -11.97
N CYS A 337 16.03 20.98 -11.00
CA CYS A 337 14.98 19.96 -11.21
C CYS A 337 13.96 20.42 -12.25
N LEU A 338 13.52 21.68 -12.19
CA LEU A 338 12.50 22.26 -13.07
C LEU A 338 12.94 22.30 -14.54
N ASP A 339 14.24 22.36 -14.82
CA ASP A 339 14.79 22.24 -16.18
C ASP A 339 14.53 20.88 -16.85
N HIS A 340 14.25 19.85 -16.05
CA HIS A 340 13.90 18.52 -16.53
C HIS A 340 12.41 18.21 -16.39
N ILE A 341 11.58 19.15 -15.94
CA ILE A 341 10.13 18.95 -15.77
C ILE A 341 9.39 19.88 -16.74
N PRO A 342 8.67 19.36 -17.74
CA PRO A 342 7.85 20.22 -18.60
C PRO A 342 6.73 20.88 -17.80
N ALA A 343 6.42 22.14 -18.10
CA ALA A 343 5.33 22.86 -17.44
C ALA A 343 3.94 22.36 -17.89
N SER A 344 3.86 21.72 -19.07
CA SER A 344 2.63 21.16 -19.66
C SER A 344 2.23 19.78 -19.11
N ILE A 345 2.64 19.45 -17.89
CA ILE A 345 2.25 18.21 -17.20
C ILE A 345 0.82 18.27 -16.66
N GLU A 346 0.26 17.10 -16.32
CA GLU A 346 -1.05 16.98 -15.70
C GLU A 346 -1.19 17.90 -14.47
N TYR A 347 -2.32 18.61 -14.35
CA TYR A 347 -2.59 19.59 -13.29
C TYR A 347 -2.20 19.12 -11.88
N LYS A 348 -2.50 17.86 -11.53
CA LYS A 348 -2.15 17.30 -10.22
C LYS A 348 -0.63 17.27 -9.98
N LYS A 349 0.15 16.90 -11.00
CA LYS A 349 1.62 16.90 -10.95
C LYS A 349 2.16 18.33 -10.94
N TRP A 350 1.57 19.21 -11.74
CA TRP A 350 1.90 20.63 -11.76
C TRP A 350 1.69 21.30 -10.40
N PHE A 351 0.52 21.08 -9.78
CA PHE A 351 0.21 21.55 -8.42
C PHE A 351 1.20 20.97 -7.38
N SER A 352 1.55 19.68 -7.50
CA SER A 352 2.52 19.05 -6.60
C SER A 352 3.93 19.63 -6.76
N ALA A 353 4.31 20.03 -7.97
CA ALA A 353 5.57 20.72 -8.23
C ALA A 353 5.55 22.13 -7.62
N LEU A 354 4.47 22.91 -7.81
CA LEU A 354 4.31 24.22 -7.15
C LEU A 354 4.40 24.13 -5.62
N ALA A 355 3.70 23.16 -5.02
CA ALA A 355 3.77 22.93 -3.57
C ALA A 355 5.18 22.55 -3.12
N ALA A 356 5.92 21.76 -3.92
CA ALA A 356 7.30 21.45 -3.62
C ALA A 356 8.23 22.67 -3.75
N ILE A 357 8.07 23.52 -4.77
CA ILE A 357 8.83 24.78 -4.92
C ILE A 357 8.58 25.65 -3.68
N HIS A 358 7.31 25.89 -3.34
CA HIS A 358 6.90 26.66 -2.16
C HIS A 358 7.57 26.12 -0.88
N ASN A 359 7.43 24.82 -0.61
CA ASN A 359 7.96 24.23 0.63
C ASN A 359 9.49 24.22 0.70
N GLU A 360 10.19 24.04 -0.43
CA GLU A 360 11.65 24.04 -0.43
C GLU A 360 12.23 25.45 -0.35
N THR A 361 11.48 26.45 -0.82
CA THR A 361 11.89 27.87 -0.78
C THR A 361 11.26 28.65 0.37
N ASP A 362 10.60 27.95 1.29
CA ASP A 362 9.87 28.49 2.45
C ASP A 362 8.89 29.62 2.08
N GLY A 363 8.22 29.48 0.93
CA GLY A 363 7.26 30.45 0.42
C GLY A 363 7.86 31.79 -0.05
N SER A 364 9.19 31.89 -0.15
CA SER A 364 9.88 33.13 -0.50
C SER A 364 9.51 33.69 -1.88
N ASP A 365 9.68 35.00 -2.06
CA ASP A 365 9.45 35.68 -3.34
C ASP A 365 10.29 35.08 -4.48
N ALA A 366 11.54 34.68 -4.21
CA ALA A 366 12.38 34.01 -5.19
C ALA A 366 11.79 32.65 -5.61
N GLY A 367 11.22 31.91 -4.67
CA GLY A 367 10.46 30.69 -4.96
C GLY A 367 9.21 30.95 -5.80
N ARG A 368 8.48 32.02 -5.49
CA ARG A 368 7.29 32.45 -6.25
C ARG A 368 7.69 32.78 -7.68
N SER A 369 8.73 33.57 -7.88
CA SER A 369 9.27 33.88 -9.21
C SER A 369 9.67 32.62 -9.98
N LEU A 370 10.37 31.67 -9.35
CA LEU A 370 10.70 30.37 -9.98
C LEU A 370 9.46 29.58 -10.40
N ALA A 371 8.40 29.59 -9.59
CA ALA A 371 7.13 28.95 -9.92
C ALA A 371 6.46 29.57 -11.15
N HIS A 372 6.46 30.90 -11.27
CA HIS A 372 5.96 31.61 -12.46
C HIS A 372 6.83 31.32 -13.69
N GLU A 373 8.15 31.49 -13.59
CA GLU A 373 9.10 31.26 -14.68
C GLU A 373 8.98 29.84 -15.24
N TRP A 374 8.89 28.84 -14.36
CA TRP A 374 8.69 27.47 -14.78
C TRP A 374 7.31 27.28 -15.43
N SER A 375 6.23 27.75 -14.82
CA SER A 375 4.87 27.57 -15.34
C SER A 375 4.66 28.26 -16.70
N MET A 376 5.32 29.41 -16.92
CA MET A 376 5.30 30.16 -18.18
C MET A 376 5.91 29.40 -19.37
N ARG A 377 6.68 28.33 -19.13
CA ARG A 377 7.22 27.48 -20.21
C ARG A 377 6.12 26.74 -20.99
N ALA A 378 4.88 26.73 -20.50
CA ALA A 378 3.68 26.26 -21.20
C ALA A 378 2.64 27.40 -21.30
N PRO A 379 2.84 28.40 -22.19
CA PRO A 379 2.05 29.64 -22.21
C PRO A 379 0.55 29.41 -22.43
N GLU A 380 0.16 28.30 -23.07
CA GLU A 380 -1.22 27.92 -23.31
C GLU A 380 -1.96 27.40 -22.07
N LEU A 381 -1.24 27.00 -21.02
CA LEU A 381 -1.78 26.52 -19.75
C LEU A 381 -1.49 27.48 -18.58
N TYR A 382 -0.57 28.43 -18.77
CA TYR A 382 -0.18 29.38 -17.76
C TYR A 382 -1.29 30.40 -17.49
N ASP A 383 -1.63 30.53 -16.21
CA ASP A 383 -2.53 31.54 -15.68
C ASP A 383 -1.87 32.12 -14.43
N GLU A 384 -1.38 33.35 -14.54
CA GLU A 384 -0.67 34.08 -13.49
C GLU A 384 -1.51 34.13 -12.20
N SER A 385 -2.78 34.51 -12.33
CA SER A 385 -3.71 34.63 -11.21
C SER A 385 -3.93 33.30 -10.49
N ARG A 386 -3.88 32.19 -11.24
CA ARG A 386 -4.01 30.84 -10.70
C ARG A 386 -2.76 30.41 -9.96
N VAL A 387 -1.57 30.70 -10.48
CA VAL A 387 -0.29 30.43 -9.80
C VAL A 387 -0.25 31.18 -8.47
N ASP A 388 -0.55 32.48 -8.48
CA ASP A 388 -0.58 33.33 -7.30
C ASP A 388 -1.58 32.83 -6.25
N LYS A 389 -2.82 32.54 -6.68
CA LYS A 389 -3.87 32.05 -5.78
C LYS A 389 -3.49 30.71 -5.13
N ILE A 390 -2.83 29.83 -5.87
CA ILE A 390 -2.33 28.56 -5.33
C ILE A 390 -1.18 28.82 -4.37
N TRP A 391 -0.23 29.67 -4.73
CA TRP A 391 0.92 30.04 -3.90
C TRP A 391 0.47 30.58 -2.54
N ASP A 392 -0.38 31.62 -2.54
CA ASP A 392 -0.92 32.23 -1.32
C ASP A 392 -1.82 31.25 -0.54
N GLY A 393 -2.43 30.28 -1.23
CA GLY A 393 -3.23 29.22 -0.63
C GLY A 393 -2.39 28.19 0.13
N LEU A 394 -1.17 27.91 -0.34
CA LEU A 394 -0.25 26.96 0.29
C LEU A 394 0.24 27.47 1.65
N GLU A 395 0.45 28.78 1.80
CA GLU A 395 0.81 29.40 3.08
C GLU A 395 -0.27 29.19 4.16
N ARG A 396 -1.56 29.22 3.75
CA ARG A 396 -2.71 29.12 4.67
C ARG A 396 -3.01 27.69 5.10
N ASP A 397 -2.70 26.69 4.28
CA ASP A 397 -3.01 25.28 4.54
C ASP A 397 -1.73 24.45 4.76
N GLN A 398 -1.11 24.66 5.93
CA GLN A 398 0.09 23.95 6.41
C GLN A 398 -0.07 22.43 6.60
N ARG A 399 -1.22 21.83 6.24
CA ARG A 399 -1.48 20.38 6.37
C ARG A 399 -1.61 19.68 5.01
N ALA A 400 -2.14 20.34 3.98
CA ALA A 400 -2.28 19.76 2.65
C ALA A 400 -0.95 19.70 1.87
N ASP A 401 0.00 20.54 2.24
CA ASP A 401 1.25 20.91 1.58
C ASP A 401 2.48 20.06 1.99
N ARG A 402 2.60 19.60 3.25
CA ARG A 402 3.80 18.93 3.79
C ARG A 402 4.24 17.65 3.09
N LYS A 403 3.45 17.14 2.14
CA LYS A 403 3.79 15.93 1.37
C LYS A 403 4.64 16.22 0.15
N ALA A 404 4.58 17.43 -0.41
CA ALA A 404 5.40 17.83 -1.54
C ALA A 404 6.75 18.38 -1.05
N SER A 405 7.85 17.87 -1.61
CA SER A 405 9.22 18.25 -1.21
C SER A 405 10.16 18.17 -2.41
N MET A 406 11.45 18.43 -2.22
CA MET A 406 12.48 18.20 -3.24
C MET A 406 12.40 16.79 -3.83
N GLY A 407 12.02 15.78 -3.03
CA GLY A 407 11.81 14.42 -3.54
C GLY A 407 10.73 14.32 -4.63
N THR A 408 9.69 15.16 -4.56
CA THR A 408 8.65 15.28 -5.59
C THR A 408 9.22 15.85 -6.88
N LEU A 409 10.03 16.92 -6.80
CA LEU A 409 10.68 17.51 -7.96
C LEU A 409 11.66 16.53 -8.63
N ILE A 410 12.49 15.84 -7.84
CA ILE A 410 13.42 14.83 -8.36
C ILE A 410 12.68 13.69 -9.07
N PHE A 411 11.57 13.23 -8.49
CA PHE A 411 10.74 12.19 -9.10
C PHE A 411 10.17 12.65 -10.44
N LEU A 412 9.57 13.84 -10.51
CA LEU A 412 9.00 14.39 -11.75
C LEU A 412 10.08 14.64 -12.80
N ALA A 413 11.26 15.10 -12.39
CA ALA A 413 12.40 15.29 -13.27
C ALA A 413 12.87 13.95 -13.86
N ARG A 414 12.93 12.88 -13.05
CA ARG A 414 13.29 11.53 -13.52
C ARG A 414 12.26 10.89 -14.43
N GLU A 415 10.98 11.20 -14.24
CA GLU A 415 9.92 10.70 -15.11
C GLU A 415 10.09 11.21 -16.55
N ASN A 416 10.64 12.42 -16.71
CA ASN A 416 10.89 13.07 -18.00
C ASN A 416 12.34 12.91 -18.48
N CYS A 417 13.29 12.70 -17.57
CA CYS A 417 14.69 12.47 -17.83
C CYS A 417 15.23 11.38 -16.88
N PRO A 418 15.12 10.08 -17.24
CA PRO A 418 15.49 8.97 -16.35
C PRO A 418 16.94 9.00 -15.85
N GLU A 419 17.85 9.63 -16.59
CA GLU A 419 19.25 9.78 -16.21
C GLU A 419 19.49 10.91 -15.19
N PHE A 420 18.48 11.74 -14.93
CA PHE A 420 18.59 12.86 -14.00
C PHE A 420 18.89 12.39 -12.57
N CYS A 421 20.01 12.90 -12.04
CA CYS A 421 20.41 12.70 -10.66
C CYS A 421 20.92 14.05 -10.12
N PRO A 422 20.19 14.70 -9.20
CA PRO A 422 20.65 15.94 -8.57
C PRO A 422 22.03 15.72 -7.95
N GLY A 423 22.95 16.66 -8.16
CA GLY A 423 24.34 16.55 -7.70
C GLY A 423 25.30 15.75 -8.61
N ARG A 424 24.83 15.21 -9.75
CA ARG A 424 25.67 14.61 -10.81
C ARG A 424 25.69 15.46 -12.09
N THR A 425 25.88 16.78 -11.99
CA THR A 425 26.06 17.59 -13.20
C THR A 425 27.45 17.39 -13.81
N GLY A 426 27.50 16.63 -14.90
CA GLY A 426 28.13 16.98 -16.19
C GLY A 426 29.61 17.38 -16.30
N ALA A 427 30.33 17.65 -15.22
CA ALA A 427 31.76 17.80 -15.24
C ALA A 427 32.40 16.42 -15.11
N LYS A 428 33.31 16.05 -16.01
CA LYS A 428 34.30 15.00 -15.76
C LYS A 428 34.77 15.14 -14.32
N TYR A 429 34.48 14.12 -13.54
CA TYR A 429 34.74 14.04 -12.12
C TYR A 429 36.22 14.33 -11.82
N LYS A 430 36.55 15.56 -11.42
CA LYS A 430 37.70 15.74 -10.52
C LYS A 430 37.26 15.11 -9.20
N LYS A 431 37.96 14.07 -8.76
CA LYS A 431 37.76 13.27 -7.54
C LYS A 431 37.55 14.05 -6.22
N SER A 432 37.57 15.38 -6.23
CA SER A 432 37.58 16.22 -5.03
C SER A 432 36.21 16.39 -4.36
N ASN A 433 35.09 16.50 -5.08
CA ASN A 433 33.83 16.93 -4.45
C ASN A 433 32.98 15.80 -3.87
N ALA A 434 33.01 14.60 -4.45
CA ALA A 434 32.42 13.44 -3.79
C ALA A 434 33.29 12.93 -2.64
N ALA A 435 34.61 13.12 -2.72
CA ALA A 435 35.47 12.97 -1.56
C ALA A 435 35.10 13.99 -0.48
N ALA A 436 34.79 15.24 -0.83
CA ALA A 436 34.34 16.25 0.14
C ALA A 436 32.97 15.94 0.75
N TYR A 437 31.98 15.50 -0.03
CA TYR A 437 30.66 15.10 0.49
C TYR A 437 30.73 13.80 1.31
N ALA A 438 31.43 12.77 0.82
CA ALA A 438 31.63 11.52 1.58
C ALA A 438 32.52 11.73 2.81
N LYS A 439 33.47 12.67 2.76
CA LYS A 439 34.27 13.10 3.91
C LYS A 439 33.41 13.87 4.91
N MET A 440 32.56 14.81 4.48
CA MET A 440 31.63 15.53 5.35
C MET A 440 30.65 14.58 6.05
N VAL A 441 30.08 13.62 5.31
CA VAL A 441 29.18 12.59 5.86
C VAL A 441 29.91 11.68 6.86
N ARG A 442 31.16 11.28 6.56
CA ARG A 442 32.03 10.53 7.51
C ARG A 442 32.45 11.36 8.73
N GLU A 443 32.78 12.63 8.56
CA GLU A 443 33.19 13.56 9.62
C GLU A 443 32.01 13.91 10.55
N MET A 444 30.79 13.89 10.01
CA MET A 444 29.55 13.97 10.79
C MET A 444 29.17 12.65 11.48
N GLY A 445 29.98 11.59 11.35
CA GLY A 445 29.74 10.30 11.99
C GLY A 445 28.53 9.53 11.45
N VAL A 446 28.02 9.90 10.27
CA VAL A 446 26.92 9.21 9.61
C VAL A 446 27.56 8.19 8.66
N SER A 447 27.37 6.90 8.93
CA SER A 447 27.80 5.87 7.96
C SER A 447 26.95 6.02 6.69
N PRO A 448 27.56 6.03 5.49
CA PRO A 448 26.85 6.20 4.22
C PRO A 448 25.75 5.16 3.98
#